data_AF-A1WP72-F1
#
_entry.id   AF-A1WP72-F1
#
_cell.length_a   1.000
_cell.length_b   1.000
_cell.length_c   1.000
_cell.angle_alpha   90.00
_cell.angle_beta   90.00
_cell.angle_gamma   90.00
#
_symmetry.space_group_name_H-M   'P 1'
#
loop_
_entity.id
_entity.type
_entity.pdbx_description
1 polymer ?
#
loop_
_entity_poly.entity_id
_entity_poly.type
_entity_poly.pdbx_seq_one_letter_code
_entity_poly.pdbx_strand_id
1 'polypeptide(L)'
;MSKRSNESEAFGTNQILRAFRRTYPESRVLQNVILPLDNFGACPTAEFDVIVVCMAGVYLFEIKGYDEGRIVIDKGPDGMQLWKINKISGPVDIPNPIAQGGRKIRYLRQSIPNCQIRGFVYFTSERITIPADISADVVTTADLSYLPRVLRSDAKRRDRLLTVTTVNDIADSILMLAEGHTMEEHIQNCLATHKKPRTEGHAIH
;
A
#
# COMPACT_ATOMS: atom_id res chain seq x y z
N MET A 1 -0.27 -10.81 14.09
CA MET A 1 0.70 -9.73 13.86
C MET A 1 1.49 -9.48 15.13
N SER A 2 2.78 -9.15 15.05
CA SER A 2 3.58 -8.84 16.24
C SER A 2 3.20 -7.46 16.78
N LYS A 3 3.32 -7.23 18.10
CA LYS A 3 3.04 -5.94 18.75
C LYS A 3 3.74 -4.75 18.05
N ARG A 4 4.94 -4.97 17.51
CA ARG A 4 5.73 -3.97 16.77
C ARG A 4 5.17 -3.62 15.38
N SER A 5 4.51 -4.57 14.71
CA SER A 5 3.81 -4.30 13.44
C SER A 5 2.70 -3.29 13.69
N ASN A 6 1.86 -3.56 14.69
CA ASN A 6 0.74 -2.69 15.06
C ASN A 6 1.21 -1.30 15.52
N GLU A 7 2.32 -1.20 16.26
CA GLU A 7 2.91 0.09 16.65
C GLU A 7 3.42 0.88 15.43
N SER A 8 4.06 0.19 14.47
CA SER A 8 4.57 0.81 13.23
C SER A 8 3.43 1.27 12.33
N GLU A 9 2.38 0.47 12.18
CA GLU A 9 1.16 0.83 11.45
C GLU A 9 0.49 2.04 12.08
N ALA A 10 0.25 2.03 13.39
CA ALA A 10 -0.35 3.17 14.09
C ALA A 10 0.49 4.46 13.94
N PHE A 11 1.83 4.36 14.08
CA PHE A 11 2.72 5.49 13.83
C PHE A 11 2.62 5.97 12.37
N GLY A 12 2.75 5.05 11.43
CA GLY A 12 2.75 5.36 10.00
C GLY A 12 1.45 6.03 9.57
N THR A 13 0.32 5.50 10.01
CA THR A 13 -1.00 6.06 9.75
C THR A 13 -1.15 7.48 10.29
N ASN A 14 -0.64 7.75 11.51
CA ASN A 14 -0.65 9.09 12.07
C ASN A 14 0.20 10.08 11.25
N GLN A 15 1.36 9.65 10.72
CA GLN A 15 2.17 10.50 9.85
C GLN A 15 1.44 10.83 8.54
N ILE A 16 0.84 9.82 7.90
CA ILE A 16 0.05 10.00 6.67
C ILE A 16 -1.10 10.97 6.92
N LEU A 17 -1.89 10.74 7.98
CA LEU A 17 -3.02 11.60 8.37
C LEU A 17 -2.59 13.07 8.53
N ARG A 18 -1.51 13.33 9.28
CA ARG A 18 -0.99 14.68 9.51
C ARG A 18 -0.53 15.34 8.22
N ALA A 19 0.21 14.61 7.39
CA ALA A 19 0.74 15.11 6.13
C ALA A 19 -0.37 15.48 5.14
N PHE A 20 -1.34 14.58 4.95
CA PHE A 20 -2.42 14.79 3.99
C PHE A 20 -3.42 15.85 4.45
N ARG A 21 -3.84 15.86 5.73
CA ARG A 21 -4.78 16.87 6.24
C ARG A 21 -4.26 18.30 6.13
N ARG A 22 -2.94 18.49 6.21
CA ARG A 22 -2.31 19.81 6.01
C ARG A 22 -2.51 20.36 4.59
N THR A 23 -2.60 19.48 3.58
CA THR A 23 -2.74 19.86 2.17
C THR A 23 -4.17 19.69 1.65
N TYR A 24 -4.91 18.77 2.25
CA TYR A 24 -6.28 18.40 1.92
C TYR A 24 -7.08 18.27 3.22
N PRO A 25 -7.60 19.38 3.77
CA PRO A 25 -8.39 19.32 5.01
C PRO A 25 -9.56 18.33 4.93
N GLU A 26 -10.18 18.23 3.76
CA GLU A 26 -11.30 17.33 3.46
C GLU A 26 -10.89 15.89 3.08
N SER A 27 -9.62 15.51 3.24
CA SER A 27 -9.20 14.13 2.93
C SER A 27 -9.86 13.12 3.86
N ARG A 28 -10.29 11.99 3.30
CA ARG A 28 -10.72 10.81 4.02
C ARG A 28 -9.54 9.84 4.14
N VAL A 29 -9.27 9.37 5.35
CA VAL A 29 -8.18 8.42 5.63
C VAL A 29 -8.80 7.19 6.25
N LEU A 30 -8.86 6.12 5.46
CA LEU A 30 -9.39 4.82 5.84
C LEU A 30 -8.21 3.93 6.27
N GLN A 31 -8.38 3.16 7.33
CA GLN A 31 -7.30 2.40 7.97
C GLN A 31 -7.74 0.95 8.14
N ASN A 32 -6.81 0.02 7.92
CA ASN A 32 -7.00 -1.42 8.12
C ASN A 32 -8.30 -1.93 7.45
N VAL A 33 -8.56 -1.46 6.23
CA VAL A 33 -9.76 -1.82 5.48
C VAL A 33 -9.55 -3.19 4.88
N ILE A 34 -10.46 -4.13 5.13
CA ILE A 34 -10.45 -5.43 4.48
C ILE A 34 -11.33 -5.33 3.24
N LEU A 35 -10.75 -5.60 2.07
CA LEU A 35 -11.49 -5.65 0.81
C LEU A 35 -11.42 -7.05 0.21
N PRO A 36 -12.48 -7.48 -0.51
CA PRO A 36 -12.42 -8.70 -1.28
C PRO A 36 -11.39 -8.52 -2.41
N LEU A 37 -10.66 -9.58 -2.69
CA LEU A 37 -9.63 -9.64 -3.72
C LEU A 37 -9.78 -10.90 -4.59
N ASP A 38 -11.01 -11.43 -4.65
CA ASP A 38 -11.38 -12.57 -5.49
C ASP A 38 -10.90 -12.36 -6.93
N ASN A 39 -10.19 -13.34 -7.47
CA ASN A 39 -9.60 -13.30 -8.82
C ASN A 39 -8.39 -12.34 -9.00
N PHE A 40 -7.90 -11.67 -7.95
CA PHE A 40 -6.69 -10.84 -8.01
C PHE A 40 -5.50 -11.45 -7.25
N GLY A 41 -5.71 -12.57 -6.55
CA GLY A 41 -4.67 -13.25 -5.78
C GLY A 41 -5.11 -14.63 -5.28
N ALA A 42 -4.22 -15.28 -4.52
CA ALA A 42 -4.49 -16.58 -3.93
C ALA A 42 -5.30 -16.50 -2.61
N CYS A 43 -5.27 -15.34 -1.94
CA CYS A 43 -6.13 -15.05 -0.80
C CYS A 43 -7.33 -14.23 -1.32
N PRO A 44 -8.58 -14.63 -1.00
CA PRO A 44 -9.79 -13.96 -1.48
C PRO A 44 -10.05 -12.60 -0.83
N THR A 45 -9.25 -12.23 0.18
CA THR A 45 -9.31 -10.93 0.86
C THR A 45 -7.92 -10.34 1.00
N ALA A 46 -7.84 -9.03 1.16
CA ALA A 46 -6.60 -8.37 1.57
C ALA A 46 -6.88 -7.22 2.53
N GLU A 47 -5.99 -7.07 3.50
CA GLU A 47 -5.89 -5.85 4.30
C GLU A 47 -5.29 -4.71 3.48
N PHE A 48 -5.84 -3.50 3.61
CA PHE A 48 -5.32 -2.26 3.06
C PHE A 48 -4.98 -1.34 4.24
N ASP A 49 -3.68 -1.23 4.55
CA ASP A 49 -3.20 -0.57 5.77
C ASP A 49 -3.74 0.86 5.88
N VAL A 50 -3.51 1.68 4.85
CA VAL A 50 -4.07 3.02 4.76
C VAL A 50 -4.48 3.38 3.34
N ILE A 51 -5.74 3.79 3.17
CA ILE A 51 -6.23 4.41 1.93
C ILE A 51 -6.54 5.87 2.20
N VAL A 52 -5.88 6.77 1.48
CA VAL A 52 -6.18 8.19 1.49
C VAL A 52 -6.98 8.56 0.26
N VAL A 53 -8.19 9.08 0.46
CA VAL A 53 -9.02 9.68 -0.58
C VAL A 53 -8.95 11.19 -0.40
N CYS A 54 -8.48 11.90 -1.42
CA CYS A 54 -8.39 13.35 -1.40
C CYS A 54 -8.62 13.94 -2.79
N MET A 55 -8.65 15.26 -2.89
CA MET A 55 -8.95 15.93 -4.16
C MET A 55 -7.98 15.56 -5.30
N ALA A 56 -6.77 15.06 -5.02
CA ALA A 56 -5.83 14.64 -6.07
C ALA A 56 -6.02 13.18 -6.53
N GLY A 57 -6.83 12.38 -5.82
CA GLY A 57 -7.08 10.96 -6.11
C GLY A 57 -7.10 10.08 -4.87
N VAL A 58 -6.95 8.78 -5.12
CA VAL A 58 -6.90 7.71 -4.13
C VAL A 58 -5.48 7.18 -4.03
N TYR A 59 -4.94 7.12 -2.81
CA TYR A 59 -3.57 6.71 -2.54
C TYR A 59 -3.54 5.61 -1.48
N LEU A 60 -3.08 4.44 -1.87
CA LEU A 60 -2.84 3.32 -0.94
C LEU A 60 -1.42 3.43 -0.38
N PHE A 61 -1.28 3.32 0.93
CA PHE A 61 0.00 3.18 1.60
C PHE A 61 0.08 1.80 2.24
N GLU A 62 1.09 1.03 1.84
CA GLU A 62 1.50 -0.20 2.50
C GLU A 62 2.61 0.14 3.49
N ILE A 63 2.36 -0.03 4.78
CA ILE A 63 3.27 0.34 5.86
C ILE A 63 4.26 -0.79 6.14
N LYS A 64 5.55 -0.46 6.22
CA LYS A 64 6.63 -1.41 6.52
C LYS A 64 7.42 -0.96 7.74
N GLY A 65 7.19 -1.64 8.86
CA GLY A 65 7.82 -1.38 10.17
C GLY A 65 9.18 -2.04 10.36
N TYR A 66 10.16 -1.76 9.49
CA TYR A 66 11.53 -2.23 9.68
C TYR A 66 12.35 -1.18 10.46
N ASP A 67 13.11 -1.65 11.46
CA ASP A 67 13.81 -0.76 12.41
C ASP A 67 14.95 0.04 11.78
N GLU A 68 15.74 -0.58 10.90
CA GLU A 68 16.93 0.00 10.28
C GLU A 68 17.41 -0.84 9.10
N GLY A 69 18.28 -0.24 8.28
CA GLY A 69 19.01 -0.91 7.22
C GLY A 69 18.90 -0.19 5.88
N ARG A 70 19.56 -0.74 4.87
CA ARG A 70 19.51 -0.22 3.50
C ARG A 70 18.70 -1.16 2.63
N ILE A 71 17.71 -0.61 1.92
CA ILE A 71 16.98 -1.38 0.91
C ILE A 71 17.92 -1.70 -0.25
N VAL A 72 17.93 -2.97 -0.67
CA VAL A 72 18.68 -3.44 -1.83
C VAL A 72 17.74 -4.27 -2.69
N ILE A 73 17.82 -4.09 -4.01
CA ILE A 73 17.06 -4.88 -4.98
C ILE A 73 18.08 -5.61 -5.86
N ASP A 74 18.21 -6.91 -5.66
CA ASP A 74 19.03 -7.76 -6.51
C ASP A 74 18.21 -8.27 -7.70
N LYS A 75 18.90 -8.58 -8.81
CA LYS A 75 18.29 -9.30 -9.93
C LYS A 75 18.34 -10.78 -9.64
N GLY A 76 17.17 -11.40 -9.51
CA GLY A 76 17.01 -12.83 -9.42
C GLY A 76 16.90 -13.51 -10.78
N PRO A 77 16.68 -14.84 -10.79
CA PRO A 77 16.34 -15.59 -11.99
C PRO A 77 15.15 -14.96 -12.73
N ASP A 78 15.16 -15.07 -14.06
CA ASP A 78 14.09 -14.58 -14.95
C ASP A 78 13.74 -13.09 -14.79
N GLY A 79 14.69 -12.28 -14.29
CA GLY A 79 14.51 -10.84 -14.12
C GLY A 79 13.64 -10.46 -12.92
N MET A 80 13.33 -11.40 -12.02
CA MET A 80 12.59 -11.10 -10.79
C MET A 80 13.41 -10.16 -9.89
N GLN A 81 12.76 -9.18 -9.30
CA GLN A 81 13.37 -8.31 -8.30
C GLN A 81 13.36 -8.97 -6.93
N LEU A 82 14.54 -9.26 -6.39
CA LEU A 82 14.74 -9.82 -5.05
C LEU A 82 15.01 -8.68 -4.07
N TRP A 83 14.05 -8.43 -3.18
CA TRP A 83 14.13 -7.33 -2.23
C TRP A 83 14.82 -7.78 -0.94
N LYS A 84 15.74 -6.95 -0.46
CA LYS A 84 16.50 -7.18 0.76
C LYS A 84 16.59 -5.93 1.60
N ILE A 85 16.78 -6.14 2.89
CA ILE A 85 17.25 -5.10 3.82
C ILE A 85 18.62 -5.51 4.32
N ASN A 86 19.64 -4.77 3.94
CA ASN A 86 20.98 -4.93 4.48
C ASN A 86 21.06 -4.26 5.85
N LYS A 87 21.11 -5.09 6.89
CA LYS A 87 21.29 -4.69 8.29
C LYS A 87 22.72 -4.97 8.75
N ILE A 88 23.09 -4.42 9.91
CA ILE A 88 24.37 -4.75 10.57
C ILE A 88 24.47 -6.24 10.85
N SER A 89 23.36 -6.88 11.22
CA SER A 89 23.28 -8.33 11.46
C SER A 89 23.33 -9.20 10.21
N GLY A 90 23.42 -8.60 9.02
CA GLY A 90 23.38 -9.28 7.73
C GLY A 90 22.14 -8.97 6.89
N PRO A 91 22.14 -9.35 5.61
CA PRO A 91 21.02 -9.14 4.69
C PRO A 91 19.83 -10.02 5.08
N VAL A 92 18.62 -9.45 4.98
CA VAL A 92 17.36 -10.16 5.19
C VAL A 92 16.50 -10.00 3.94
N ASP A 93 16.07 -11.12 3.36
CA ASP A 93 15.11 -11.12 2.26
C ASP A 93 13.75 -10.61 2.74
N ILE A 94 13.13 -9.75 1.95
CA ILE A 94 11.78 -9.25 2.20
C ILE A 94 10.90 -9.49 0.97
N PRO A 95 9.59 -9.72 1.15
CA PRO A 95 8.68 -9.80 0.02
C PRO A 95 8.72 -8.52 -0.81
N ASN A 96 8.65 -8.62 -2.14
CA ASN A 96 8.58 -7.44 -3.02
C ASN A 96 7.30 -6.64 -2.71
N PRO A 97 7.43 -5.48 -2.05
CA PRO A 97 6.27 -4.76 -1.53
C PRO A 97 5.50 -4.05 -2.66
N ILE A 98 6.17 -3.70 -3.76
CA ILE A 98 5.54 -3.10 -4.94
C ILE A 98 4.65 -4.13 -5.64
N ALA A 99 5.15 -5.35 -5.83
CA ALA A 99 4.38 -6.44 -6.45
C ALA A 99 3.16 -6.83 -5.60
N GLN A 100 3.29 -6.81 -4.27
CA GLN A 100 2.17 -7.03 -3.35
C GLN A 100 1.10 -5.94 -3.50
N GLY A 101 1.51 -4.66 -3.53
CA GLY A 101 0.60 -3.54 -3.72
C GLY A 101 -0.07 -3.52 -5.10
N GLY A 102 0.59 -4.03 -6.15
CA GLY A 102 0.06 -4.00 -7.52
C GLY A 102 -1.31 -4.65 -7.68
N ARG A 103 -1.59 -5.75 -6.96
CA ARG A 103 -2.90 -6.44 -6.98
C ARG A 103 -3.99 -5.61 -6.31
N LYS A 104 -3.70 -5.06 -5.13
CA LYS A 104 -4.57 -4.13 -4.39
C LYS A 104 -4.93 -2.91 -5.22
N ILE A 105 -3.95 -2.32 -5.91
CA ILE A 105 -4.15 -1.18 -6.82
C ILE A 105 -5.00 -1.55 -8.03
N ARG A 106 -4.76 -2.72 -8.64
CA ARG A 106 -5.56 -3.18 -9.78
C ARG A 106 -7.03 -3.36 -9.39
N TYR A 107 -7.29 -3.97 -8.24
CA TYR A 107 -8.64 -4.11 -7.70
C TYR A 107 -9.31 -2.74 -7.53
N LEU A 108 -8.67 -1.82 -6.80
CA LEU A 108 -9.23 -0.47 -6.57
C LEU A 108 -9.54 0.28 -7.88
N ARG A 109 -8.69 0.14 -8.91
CA ARG A 109 -8.93 0.79 -10.22
C ARG A 109 -10.14 0.24 -10.96
N GLN A 110 -10.47 -1.03 -10.75
CA GLN A 110 -11.66 -1.64 -11.33
C GLN A 110 -12.91 -1.31 -10.53
N SER A 111 -12.79 -1.25 -9.20
CA SER A 111 -13.92 -0.96 -8.32
C SER A 111 -14.30 0.53 -8.26
N ILE A 112 -13.32 1.43 -8.40
CA ILE A 112 -13.52 2.88 -8.32
C ILE A 112 -13.05 3.54 -9.63
N PRO A 113 -13.93 3.64 -10.66
CA PRO A 113 -13.56 4.22 -11.94
C PRO A 113 -13.35 5.75 -11.84
N ASN A 114 -12.70 6.31 -12.86
CA ASN A 114 -12.60 7.75 -13.10
C ASN A 114 -11.82 8.59 -12.06
N CYS A 115 -10.93 7.97 -11.29
CA CYS A 115 -10.00 8.70 -10.42
C CYS A 115 -8.55 8.20 -10.57
N GLN A 116 -7.60 9.05 -10.18
CA GLN A 116 -6.19 8.66 -10.08
C GLN A 116 -6.02 7.71 -8.90
N ILE A 117 -5.54 6.49 -9.14
CA ILE A 117 -5.19 5.53 -8.08
C ILE A 117 -3.72 5.17 -8.16
N ARG A 118 -2.98 5.36 -7.07
CA ARG A 118 -1.54 5.05 -6.94
C ARG A 118 -1.23 4.42 -5.59
N GLY A 119 -0.28 3.50 -5.57
CA GLY A 119 0.19 2.84 -4.34
C GLY A 119 1.57 3.34 -3.95
N PHE A 120 1.80 3.40 -2.65
CA PHE A 120 3.09 3.71 -2.04
C PHE A 120 3.46 2.62 -1.04
N VAL A 121 4.74 2.30 -0.99
CA VAL A 121 5.34 1.50 0.08
C VAL A 121 6.00 2.47 1.04
N TYR A 122 5.55 2.49 2.29
CA TYR A 122 6.00 3.46 3.28
C TYR A 122 6.81 2.80 4.39
N PHE A 123 8.10 3.12 4.45
CA PHE A 123 8.98 2.73 5.55
C PHE A 123 8.95 3.79 6.66
N THR A 124 8.56 3.39 7.86
CA THR A 124 8.29 4.31 8.98
C THR A 124 9.56 4.74 9.72
N SER A 125 10.63 3.95 9.66
CA SER A 125 11.88 4.27 10.33
C SER A 125 12.76 5.19 9.48
N GLU A 126 13.23 6.29 10.09
CA GLU A 126 14.22 7.20 9.50
C GLU A 126 15.60 6.55 9.33
N ARG A 127 15.84 5.39 9.96
CA ARG A 127 17.07 4.60 9.81
C ARG A 127 17.03 3.65 8.61
N ILE A 128 15.94 3.65 7.85
CA ILE A 128 15.86 2.95 6.57
C ILE A 128 16.35 3.87 5.46
N THR A 129 17.36 3.42 4.72
CA THR A 129 17.87 4.13 3.55
C THR A 129 17.30 3.51 2.28
N ILE A 130 16.67 4.33 1.44
CA ILE A 130 16.18 3.95 0.11
C ILE A 130 17.19 4.47 -0.94
N PRO A 131 17.83 3.60 -1.73
CA PRO A 131 18.63 4.01 -2.89
C PRO A 131 17.84 4.82 -3.92
N ALA A 132 18.51 5.76 -4.59
CA ALA A 132 17.88 6.68 -5.54
C ALA A 132 17.34 6.01 -6.83
N ASP A 133 17.79 4.80 -7.14
CA ASP A 133 17.39 3.98 -8.29
C ASP A 133 16.13 3.13 -8.02
N ILE A 134 15.62 3.14 -6.79
CA ILE A 134 14.34 2.51 -6.45
C ILE A 134 13.16 3.35 -6.97
N SER A 135 12.04 2.68 -7.27
CA SER A 135 10.79 3.36 -7.66
C SER A 135 10.42 4.49 -6.69
N ALA A 136 9.98 5.62 -7.25
CA ALA A 136 9.44 6.76 -6.51
C ALA A 136 8.13 6.45 -5.75
N ASP A 137 7.59 5.23 -5.89
CA ASP A 137 6.49 4.72 -5.07
C ASP A 137 6.95 4.24 -3.68
N VAL A 138 8.26 4.15 -3.44
CA VAL A 138 8.81 3.78 -2.13
C VAL A 138 9.22 5.04 -1.40
N VAL A 139 8.61 5.27 -0.23
CA VAL A 139 8.68 6.53 0.49
C VAL A 139 9.04 6.32 1.96
N THR A 140 9.62 7.36 2.55
CA THR A 140 9.95 7.49 3.97
C THR A 140 9.10 8.58 4.63
N THR A 141 9.25 8.74 5.94
CA THR A 141 8.60 9.83 6.70
C THR A 141 9.00 11.22 6.18
N ALA A 142 10.25 11.38 5.75
CA ALA A 142 10.73 12.62 5.15
C ALA A 142 9.95 12.96 3.87
N ASP A 143 9.60 11.95 3.08
CA ASP A 143 8.89 12.13 1.81
C ASP A 143 7.44 12.56 2.00
N LEU A 144 6.78 12.07 3.06
CA LEU A 144 5.40 12.45 3.39
C LEU A 144 5.25 13.96 3.62
N SER A 145 6.29 14.65 4.05
CA SER A 145 6.25 16.10 4.31
C SER A 145 5.94 16.95 3.08
N TYR A 146 6.24 16.44 1.87
CA TYR A 146 6.05 17.14 0.60
C TYR A 146 5.19 16.36 -0.40
N LEU A 147 5.06 15.04 -0.27
CA LEU A 147 4.31 14.18 -1.17
C LEU A 147 2.88 14.69 -1.46
N PRO A 148 2.03 15.06 -0.45
CA PRO A 148 0.69 15.56 -0.72
C PRO A 148 0.66 16.79 -1.64
N ARG A 149 1.64 17.69 -1.52
CA ARG A 149 1.74 18.89 -2.37
C ARG A 149 2.13 18.54 -3.80
N VAL A 150 3.06 17.59 -3.97
CA VAL A 150 3.46 17.10 -5.30
C VAL A 150 2.27 16.44 -6.00
N LEU A 151 1.52 15.60 -5.29
CA LEU A 151 0.31 14.97 -5.81
C LEU A 151 -0.74 16.02 -6.22
N ARG A 152 -0.91 17.08 -5.42
CA ARG A 152 -1.84 18.18 -5.73
C ARG A 152 -1.44 18.89 -7.01
N SER A 153 -0.15 19.19 -7.13
CA SER A 153 0.42 19.89 -8.28
C SER A 153 0.24 19.07 -9.56
N ASP A 154 0.53 17.76 -9.53
CA ASP A 154 0.33 16.88 -10.68
C ASP A 154 -1.15 16.78 -11.08
N ALA A 155 -2.06 16.58 -10.12
CA ALA A 155 -3.50 16.52 -10.39
C ALA A 155 -4.03 17.83 -10.97
N LYS A 156 -3.59 18.98 -10.44
CA LYS A 156 -3.94 20.31 -10.97
C LYS A 156 -3.43 20.49 -12.40
N ARG A 157 -2.18 20.11 -12.67
CA ARG A 157 -1.57 20.22 -14.01
C ARG A 157 -2.32 19.38 -15.05
N ARG A 158 -2.90 18.26 -14.64
CA ARG A 158 -3.67 17.35 -15.50
C ARG A 158 -5.15 17.69 -15.59
N ASP A 159 -5.62 18.71 -14.88
CA ASP A 159 -7.04 19.06 -14.72
C ASP A 159 -7.89 17.89 -14.20
N ARG A 160 -7.39 17.20 -13.17
CA ARG A 160 -8.01 15.99 -12.58
C ARG A 160 -8.31 16.13 -11.09
N LEU A 161 -8.52 17.36 -10.61
CA LEU A 161 -8.90 17.56 -9.22
C LEU A 161 -10.34 17.12 -9.01
N LEU A 162 -10.54 16.23 -8.05
CA LEU A 162 -11.85 15.78 -7.58
C LEU A 162 -12.48 16.86 -6.71
N THR A 163 -13.81 16.89 -6.69
CA THR A 163 -14.58 17.72 -5.75
C THR A 163 -14.59 17.08 -4.35
N VAL A 164 -14.95 17.85 -3.33
CA VAL A 164 -15.14 17.33 -1.97
C VAL A 164 -16.25 16.27 -1.94
N THR A 165 -17.34 16.48 -2.67
CA THR A 165 -18.42 15.49 -2.80
C THR A 165 -17.89 14.19 -3.37
N THR A 166 -17.15 14.24 -4.49
CA THR A 166 -16.56 13.05 -5.10
C THR A 166 -15.57 12.33 -4.17
N VAL A 167 -14.82 13.07 -3.33
CA VAL A 167 -13.94 12.48 -2.32
C VAL A 167 -14.74 11.69 -1.28
N ASN A 168 -15.87 12.22 -0.82
CA ASN A 168 -16.74 11.52 0.12
C ASN A 168 -17.40 10.30 -0.53
N ASP A 169 -17.95 10.44 -1.74
CA ASP A 169 -18.60 9.35 -2.47
C ASP A 169 -17.64 8.17 -2.72
N ILE A 170 -16.38 8.46 -3.06
CA ILE A 170 -15.35 7.42 -3.24
C ILE A 170 -15.03 6.73 -1.91
N ALA A 171 -14.86 7.50 -0.83
CA ALA A 171 -14.56 6.92 0.47
C ALA A 171 -15.70 6.01 0.96
N ASP A 172 -16.95 6.44 0.78
CA ASP A 172 -18.13 5.66 1.14
C ASP A 172 -18.24 4.41 0.25
N SER A 173 -17.95 4.53 -1.05
CA SER A 173 -17.89 3.38 -1.96
C SER A 173 -16.86 2.33 -1.53
N ILE A 174 -15.67 2.77 -1.09
CA ILE A 174 -14.65 1.85 -0.55
C ILE A 174 -15.14 1.18 0.74
N LEU A 175 -15.83 1.91 1.61
CA LEU A 175 -16.38 1.35 2.84
C LEU A 175 -17.53 0.36 2.56
N MET A 176 -18.37 0.61 1.56
CA MET A 176 -19.39 -0.35 1.12
C MET A 176 -18.76 -1.63 0.56
N LEU A 177 -17.67 -1.53 -0.21
CA LEU A 177 -16.94 -2.71 -0.69
C LEU A 177 -16.30 -3.53 0.45
N ALA A 178 -16.01 -2.88 1.57
CA ALA A 178 -15.46 -3.52 2.76
C ALA A 178 -16.55 -4.11 3.68
N GLU A 179 -17.82 -3.79 3.42
CA GLU A 179 -18.92 -4.23 4.27
C GLU A 179 -19.01 -5.75 4.30
N GLY A 180 -19.11 -6.32 5.50
CA GLY A 180 -19.13 -7.77 5.70
C GLY A 180 -17.75 -8.45 5.72
N HIS A 181 -16.68 -7.73 5.41
CA HIS A 181 -15.32 -8.25 5.47
C HIS A 181 -14.59 -7.84 6.75
N THR A 182 -14.02 -8.81 7.45
CA THR A 182 -13.39 -8.57 8.77
C THR A 182 -11.93 -8.99 8.80
N MET A 183 -11.16 -8.41 9.73
CA MET A 183 -9.78 -8.83 9.97
C MET A 183 -9.71 -10.32 10.34
N GLU A 184 -10.67 -10.81 11.10
CA GLU A 184 -10.73 -12.22 11.49
C GLU A 184 -10.95 -13.14 10.28
N GLU A 185 -11.89 -12.78 9.39
CA GLU A 185 -12.09 -13.46 8.11
C GLU A 185 -10.80 -13.44 7.27
N HIS A 186 -10.12 -12.29 7.19
CA HIS A 186 -8.87 -12.17 6.44
C HIS A 186 -7.76 -13.10 6.99
N ILE A 187 -7.62 -13.19 8.31
CA ILE A 187 -6.68 -14.10 8.95
C ILE A 187 -7.00 -15.56 8.60
N GLN A 188 -8.28 -15.96 8.66
CA GLN A 188 -8.70 -17.32 8.29
C GLN A 188 -8.41 -17.62 6.83
N ASN A 189 -8.70 -16.68 5.93
CA ASN A 189 -8.41 -16.77 4.50
C ASN A 189 -6.91 -16.95 4.25
N CYS A 190 -6.06 -16.14 4.90
CA CYS A 190 -4.60 -16.28 4.80
C CYS A 190 -4.11 -17.65 5.26
N LEU A 191 -4.60 -18.13 6.41
CA LEU A 191 -4.25 -19.46 6.94
C LEU A 191 -4.68 -20.58 5.99
N ALA A 192 -5.86 -20.49 5.40
CA ALA A 192 -6.36 -21.47 4.43
C ALA A 192 -5.53 -21.48 3.14
N THR A 193 -5.14 -20.31 2.63
CA THR A 193 -4.27 -20.20 1.45
C THR A 193 -2.87 -20.74 1.70
N HIS A 194 -2.30 -20.53 2.89
CA HIS A 194 -0.99 -21.09 3.26
C HIS A 194 -1.00 -22.62 3.40
N LYS A 195 -2.15 -23.22 3.76
CA LYS A 195 -2.31 -24.69 3.88
C LYS A 195 -2.53 -25.41 2.55
N LYS A 196 -2.92 -24.70 1.47
CA LYS A 196 -3.00 -25.30 0.14
C LYS A 196 -1.58 -25.49 -0.40
N PRO A 197 -1.13 -26.73 -0.72
CA PRO A 197 0.12 -26.91 -1.43
C PRO A 197 0.05 -26.09 -2.73
N ARG A 198 1.15 -25.41 -3.08
CA ARG A 198 1.31 -24.81 -4.42
C ARG A 198 1.12 -25.95 -5.41
N THR A 199 -0.04 -26.04 -6.04
CA THR A 199 -0.24 -26.95 -7.17
C THR A 199 0.75 -26.52 -8.24
N GLU A 200 1.65 -27.46 -8.56
CA GLU A 200 2.65 -27.32 -9.60
C GLU A 200 2.02 -26.92 -10.92
N GLY A 201 2.82 -26.25 -11.75
CA GLY A 201 2.38 -25.50 -12.92
C GLY A 201 1.48 -26.30 -13.86
N HIS A 202 0.43 -25.63 -14.33
CA HIS A 202 -0.12 -25.97 -15.62
C HIS A 202 0.96 -25.69 -16.67
N ALA A 203 1.59 -26.76 -17.14
CA ALA A 203 2.22 -26.77 -18.45
C ALA A 203 1.15 -26.34 -19.46
N ILE A 204 1.39 -25.22 -20.12
CA ILE A 204 0.61 -24.80 -21.29
C ILE A 204 1.46 -25.19 -22.49
N HIS A 205 0.83 -25.96 -23.38
CA HIS A 205 1.36 -26.60 -24.57
C HIS A 205 2.23 -25.71 -25.47
#